data_AF-A0A818X755-F1
#
_entry.id   AF-A0A818X755-F1
#
_cell.length_a   1.000
_cell.length_b   1.000
_cell.length_c   1.000
_cell.angle_alpha   90.00
_cell.angle_beta   90.00
_cell.angle_gamma   90.00
#
_symmetry.space_group_name_H-M   'P 1'
#
loop_
_entity.id
_entity.type
_entity.pdbx_description
1 polymer ?
#
loop_
_entity_poly.entity_id
_entity_poly.type
_entity_poly.pdbx_seq_one_letter_code
_entity_poly.pdbx_strand_id
1 'polypeptide(L)'
;MFYNETIYSVGSFPISVVVADINNDNKSDVVVANRESNTIGVLLNSGNGIFSSQITYQVGHSPWFVAVGDMNRDNILDIAVANYGAGTISVLINQGNGAFLSQVTYTAGYHAYAVAVADVNNDSASDIVVANAGPGNVGVLLNQGNGTFFNQITYKVDKSPVSIAMNDVNNDNKVDIIVANYDSWTVSVLLNNGTGAFLSRSTYSVGTKPQSLAAGDVNNDNEIDIVVANYGSDSVSVLVNRGDGTFLSQVTYPTGTIPYSVVIGDMNGDNNQDIIVANSDSNTIGVLLGTGNGIFLSQLTYSVGTGPLSVAVGDVNNDNKIDIVAANYHGNTISLLLHC
;
A
#
# COMPACT_ATOMS: atom_id res chain seq x y z
N MET A 1 14.76 -16.36 -8.18
CA MET A 1 14.88 -15.69 -9.50
C MET A 1 13.56 -15.81 -10.25
N PHE A 2 13.12 -14.75 -10.94
CA PHE A 2 11.91 -14.75 -11.78
C PHE A 2 12.28 -15.07 -13.24
N TYR A 3 11.51 -15.94 -13.90
CA TYR A 3 11.81 -16.36 -15.28
C TYR A 3 10.89 -15.73 -16.32
N ASN A 4 9.57 -15.73 -16.10
CA ASN A 4 8.61 -15.28 -17.10
C ASN A 4 7.55 -14.36 -16.49
N GLU A 5 7.26 -13.30 -17.22
CA GLU A 5 6.13 -12.42 -17.00
C GLU A 5 4.87 -13.03 -17.61
N THR A 6 3.79 -13.07 -16.83
CA THR A 6 2.43 -13.34 -17.32
C THR A 6 1.62 -12.06 -17.23
N ILE A 7 0.88 -11.72 -18.29
CA ILE A 7 0.14 -10.46 -18.39
C ILE A 7 -1.36 -10.73 -18.37
N TYR A 8 -2.10 -9.99 -17.53
CA TYR A 8 -3.56 -10.01 -17.50
C TYR A 8 -4.11 -8.63 -17.84
N SER A 9 -5.07 -8.58 -18.75
CA SER A 9 -5.79 -7.33 -19.05
C SER A 9 -6.72 -6.95 -17.91
N VAL A 10 -6.70 -5.67 -17.56
CA VAL A 10 -7.56 -5.09 -16.52
C VAL A 10 -8.25 -3.82 -17.06
N GLY A 11 -8.95 -3.09 -16.19
CA GLY A 11 -9.56 -1.81 -16.54
C GLY A 11 -8.54 -0.74 -16.96
N SER A 12 -9.05 0.42 -17.37
CA SER A 12 -8.21 1.49 -17.89
C SER A 12 -7.43 2.20 -16.79
N PHE A 13 -6.12 2.36 -17.01
CA PHE A 13 -5.18 3.03 -16.12
C PHE A 13 -5.16 2.42 -14.71
N PRO A 14 -4.75 1.15 -14.57
CA PRO A 14 -4.62 0.50 -13.27
C PRO A 14 -3.51 1.17 -12.46
N ILE A 15 -3.80 1.57 -11.23
CA ILE A 15 -2.91 2.44 -10.44
C ILE A 15 -2.55 1.90 -9.06
N SER A 16 -3.35 0.98 -8.53
CA SER A 16 -3.12 0.32 -7.24
C SER A 16 -3.51 -1.14 -7.35
N VAL A 17 -2.67 -2.02 -6.81
CA VAL A 17 -2.92 -3.46 -6.75
C VAL A 17 -2.71 -3.98 -5.34
N VAL A 18 -3.55 -4.92 -4.92
CA VAL A 18 -3.45 -5.66 -3.66
C VAL A 18 -3.58 -7.15 -3.95
N VAL A 19 -2.80 -7.95 -3.22
CA VAL A 19 -2.84 -9.42 -3.22
C VAL A 19 -3.41 -9.87 -1.89
N ALA A 20 -4.54 -10.58 -1.90
CA ALA A 20 -5.23 -11.05 -0.69
C ALA A 20 -6.25 -12.13 -1.04
N ASP A 21 -6.60 -13.00 -0.10
CA ASP A 21 -7.72 -13.95 -0.27
C ASP A 21 -9.06 -13.21 -0.12
N ILE A 22 -9.70 -12.90 -1.26
CA ILE A 22 -10.92 -12.08 -1.32
C ILE A 22 -12.17 -12.94 -1.28
N ASN A 23 -12.09 -14.23 -1.59
CA ASN A 23 -13.26 -15.12 -1.59
C ASN A 23 -13.20 -16.20 -0.48
N ASN A 24 -12.24 -16.11 0.43
CA ASN A 24 -12.02 -17.01 1.56
C ASN A 24 -11.81 -18.48 1.11
N ASP A 25 -11.15 -18.69 -0.04
CA ASP A 25 -10.81 -20.00 -0.57
C ASP A 25 -9.35 -20.43 -0.28
N ASN A 26 -8.65 -19.64 0.54
CA ASN A 26 -7.23 -19.75 0.90
C ASN A 26 -6.28 -19.60 -0.29
N LYS A 27 -6.67 -18.82 -1.30
CA LYS A 27 -5.78 -18.47 -2.41
C LYS A 27 -5.72 -16.96 -2.55
N SER A 28 -4.50 -16.46 -2.72
CA SER A 28 -4.27 -15.05 -2.95
C SER A 28 -4.89 -14.61 -4.29
N ASP A 29 -5.94 -13.80 -4.22
CA ASP A 29 -6.56 -13.11 -5.35
C ASP A 29 -5.91 -11.75 -5.59
N VAL A 30 -6.30 -11.09 -6.68
CA VAL A 30 -5.81 -9.73 -7.01
C VAL A 30 -6.96 -8.74 -7.10
N VAL A 31 -6.81 -7.62 -6.39
CA VAL A 31 -7.69 -6.45 -6.49
C VAL A 31 -6.94 -5.29 -7.16
N VAL A 32 -7.55 -4.64 -8.15
CA VAL A 32 -6.94 -3.55 -8.92
C VAL A 32 -7.85 -2.32 -8.97
N ALA A 33 -7.35 -1.14 -8.63
CA ALA A 33 -8.05 0.12 -8.87
C ALA A 33 -7.78 0.63 -10.30
N ASN A 34 -8.83 0.84 -11.08
CA ASN A 34 -8.77 1.29 -12.48
C ASN A 34 -9.24 2.75 -12.58
N ARG A 35 -8.26 3.67 -12.65
CA ARG A 35 -8.47 5.10 -12.45
C ARG A 35 -9.48 5.71 -13.42
N GLU A 36 -9.31 5.49 -14.73
CA GLU A 36 -10.20 6.11 -15.73
C GLU A 36 -11.52 5.35 -15.88
N SER A 37 -11.54 4.06 -15.57
CA SER A 37 -12.78 3.28 -15.59
C SER A 37 -13.70 3.57 -14.40
N ASN A 38 -13.21 4.25 -13.35
CA ASN A 38 -13.93 4.46 -12.08
C ASN A 38 -14.41 3.14 -11.46
N THR A 39 -13.58 2.10 -11.55
CA THR A 39 -13.88 0.76 -11.01
C THR A 39 -12.73 0.22 -10.20
N ILE A 40 -13.06 -0.68 -9.27
CA ILE A 40 -12.12 -1.72 -8.88
C ILE A 40 -12.35 -2.98 -9.71
N GLY A 41 -11.32 -3.79 -9.82
CA GLY A 41 -11.30 -5.11 -10.41
C GLY A 41 -10.94 -6.18 -9.43
N VAL A 42 -11.63 -7.31 -9.48
CA VAL A 42 -11.27 -8.51 -8.72
C VAL A 42 -10.96 -9.62 -9.70
N LEU A 43 -9.75 -10.17 -9.63
CA LEU A 43 -9.28 -11.30 -10.41
C LEU A 43 -9.09 -12.48 -9.45
N LEU A 44 -10.02 -13.43 -9.48
CA LEU A 44 -9.96 -14.61 -8.62
C LEU A 44 -8.90 -15.58 -9.12
N ASN A 45 -8.12 -16.15 -8.21
CA ASN A 45 -7.05 -17.07 -8.47
C ASN A 45 -7.51 -18.53 -8.40
N SER A 46 -7.07 -19.34 -9.35
CA SER A 46 -7.32 -20.79 -9.30
C SER A 46 -6.38 -21.55 -8.35
N GLY A 47 -5.30 -20.90 -7.88
CA GLY A 47 -4.39 -21.38 -6.83
C GLY A 47 -3.02 -21.81 -7.34
N ASN A 48 -2.74 -21.58 -8.62
CA ASN A 48 -1.49 -21.92 -9.30
C ASN A 48 -0.93 -20.72 -10.08
N GLY A 49 -1.26 -19.49 -9.65
CA GLY A 49 -0.92 -18.25 -10.34
C GLY A 49 -1.73 -17.99 -11.62
N ILE A 50 -2.80 -18.75 -11.90
CA ILE A 50 -3.71 -18.48 -13.02
C ILE A 50 -4.95 -17.75 -12.49
N PHE A 51 -5.08 -16.48 -12.87
CA PHE A 51 -6.22 -15.64 -12.57
C PHE A 51 -7.35 -15.72 -13.60
N SER A 52 -8.58 -15.59 -13.13
CA SER A 52 -9.79 -15.42 -13.93
C SER A 52 -9.88 -14.01 -14.55
N SER A 53 -10.81 -13.83 -15.49
CA SER A 53 -11.13 -12.49 -16.01
C SER A 53 -11.67 -11.59 -14.90
N GLN A 54 -11.24 -10.34 -14.89
CA GLN A 54 -11.65 -9.35 -13.90
C GLN A 54 -13.18 -9.18 -13.83
N ILE A 55 -13.70 -9.25 -12.60
CA ILE A 55 -15.05 -8.76 -12.25
C ILE A 55 -14.91 -7.31 -11.78
N THR A 56 -15.75 -6.41 -12.29
CA THR A 56 -15.64 -4.97 -12.00
C THR A 56 -16.76 -4.49 -11.08
N TYR A 57 -16.41 -3.60 -10.15
CA TYR A 57 -17.35 -2.89 -9.28
C TYR A 57 -17.14 -1.39 -9.43
N GLN A 58 -18.23 -0.65 -9.60
CA GLN A 58 -18.20 0.81 -9.70
C GLN A 58 -17.85 1.42 -8.36
N VAL A 59 -16.93 2.39 -8.39
CA VAL A 59 -16.49 3.16 -7.21
C VAL A 59 -16.58 4.66 -7.50
N GLY A 60 -16.13 5.50 -6.56
CA GLY A 60 -16.02 6.95 -6.77
C GLY A 60 -15.12 7.33 -7.96
N HIS A 61 -15.21 8.60 -8.37
CA HIS A 61 -14.46 9.09 -9.53
C HIS A 61 -12.94 9.13 -9.29
N SER A 62 -12.17 8.62 -10.28
CA SER A 62 -10.71 8.48 -10.24
C SER A 62 -10.22 7.76 -8.97
N PRO A 63 -10.53 6.46 -8.79
CA PRO A 63 -9.98 5.68 -7.69
C PRO A 63 -8.45 5.62 -7.82
N TRP A 64 -7.76 5.79 -6.69
CA TRP A 64 -6.31 5.94 -6.65
C TRP A 64 -5.61 4.85 -5.85
N PHE A 65 -6.17 4.48 -4.70
CA PHE A 65 -5.58 3.49 -3.83
C PHE A 65 -6.66 2.56 -3.29
N VAL A 66 -6.35 1.27 -3.21
CA VAL A 66 -7.20 0.25 -2.62
C VAL A 66 -6.54 -0.33 -1.38
N ALA A 67 -7.32 -0.51 -0.32
CA ALA A 67 -6.93 -1.24 0.88
C ALA A 67 -7.98 -2.30 1.19
N VAL A 68 -7.54 -3.37 1.83
CA VAL A 68 -8.38 -4.49 2.25
C VAL A 68 -8.34 -4.63 3.77
N GLY A 69 -9.44 -5.09 4.36
CA GLY A 69 -9.53 -5.37 5.79
C GLY A 69 -10.96 -5.74 6.18
N ASP A 70 -11.12 -6.49 7.27
CA ASP A 70 -12.46 -6.81 7.80
C ASP A 70 -13.07 -5.56 8.46
N MET A 71 -14.04 -4.92 7.80
CA MET A 71 -14.64 -3.68 8.24
C MET A 71 -16.01 -3.88 8.90
N ASN A 72 -16.59 -5.08 8.84
CA ASN A 72 -17.90 -5.38 9.42
C ASN A 72 -17.85 -6.48 10.51
N ARG A 73 -16.66 -7.01 10.82
CA ARG A 73 -16.37 -8.06 11.80
C ARG A 73 -16.96 -9.43 11.44
N ASP A 74 -17.05 -9.76 10.16
CA ASP A 74 -17.49 -11.08 9.70
C ASP A 74 -16.32 -12.03 9.34
N ASN A 75 -15.06 -11.58 9.52
CA ASN A 75 -13.81 -12.25 9.13
C ASN A 75 -13.64 -12.45 7.62
N ILE A 76 -14.31 -11.63 6.82
CA ILE A 76 -14.16 -11.59 5.36
C ILE A 76 -13.52 -10.24 5.02
N LEU A 77 -12.53 -10.24 4.14
CA LEU A 77 -11.86 -9.00 3.74
C LEU A 77 -12.80 -8.13 2.90
N ASP A 78 -13.09 -6.94 3.39
CA ASP A 78 -13.79 -5.87 2.68
C ASP A 78 -12.81 -4.97 1.93
N ILE A 79 -13.32 -4.07 1.09
CA ILE A 79 -12.51 -3.14 0.31
C ILE A 79 -12.82 -1.68 0.66
N ALA A 80 -11.77 -0.89 0.91
CA ALA A 80 -11.82 0.57 0.98
C ALA A 80 -11.03 1.18 -0.18
N VAL A 81 -11.58 2.21 -0.82
CA VAL A 81 -10.98 2.86 -1.99
C VAL A 81 -10.92 4.36 -1.80
N ALA A 82 -9.72 4.94 -1.89
CA ALA A 82 -9.53 6.38 -1.97
C ALA A 82 -9.86 6.89 -3.39
N ASN A 83 -10.82 7.81 -3.50
CA ASN A 83 -11.28 8.35 -4.79
C ASN A 83 -10.76 9.78 -4.94
N TYR A 84 -9.59 9.90 -5.58
CA TYR A 84 -8.85 11.14 -5.73
C TYR A 84 -9.70 12.25 -6.37
N GLY A 85 -10.40 11.91 -7.45
CA GLY A 85 -11.20 12.88 -8.22
C GLY A 85 -12.49 13.30 -7.51
N ALA A 86 -13.08 12.40 -6.73
CA ALA A 86 -14.31 12.67 -5.99
C ALA A 86 -14.07 13.29 -4.59
N GLY A 87 -12.87 13.13 -4.01
CA GLY A 87 -12.60 13.52 -2.63
C GLY A 87 -13.39 12.68 -1.60
N THR A 88 -13.55 11.39 -1.90
CA THR A 88 -14.36 10.46 -1.10
C THR A 88 -13.66 9.12 -0.90
N ILE A 89 -14.14 8.34 0.06
CA ILE A 89 -13.79 6.93 0.24
C ILE A 89 -15.01 6.09 -0.17
N SER A 90 -14.77 5.03 -0.94
CA SER A 90 -15.78 4.03 -1.26
C SER A 90 -15.50 2.79 -0.40
N VAL A 91 -16.49 2.31 0.34
CA VAL A 91 -16.42 1.07 1.13
C VAL A 91 -17.33 0.03 0.51
N LEU A 92 -16.77 -1.14 0.18
CA LEU A 92 -17.47 -2.25 -0.43
C LEU A 92 -17.38 -3.44 0.52
N ILE A 93 -18.53 -3.84 1.06
CA ILE A 93 -18.65 -4.99 1.96
C ILE A 93 -18.73 -6.27 1.14
N ASN A 94 -17.88 -7.23 1.46
CA ASN A 94 -17.75 -8.51 0.79
C ASN A 94 -18.84 -9.48 1.26
N GLN A 95 -19.31 -10.34 0.36
CA GLN A 95 -20.31 -11.37 0.64
C GLN A 95 -19.70 -12.76 0.85
N GLY A 96 -18.37 -12.89 0.82
CA GLY A 96 -17.64 -14.13 1.10
C GLY A 96 -17.46 -15.07 -0.09
N ASN A 97 -17.80 -14.63 -1.29
CA ASN A 97 -17.64 -15.41 -2.53
C ASN A 97 -16.96 -14.59 -3.64
N GLY A 98 -16.29 -13.49 -3.28
CA GLY A 98 -15.73 -12.52 -4.21
C GLY A 98 -16.76 -11.54 -4.81
N ALA A 99 -18.04 -11.63 -4.40
CA ALA A 99 -19.05 -10.62 -4.68
C ALA A 99 -19.12 -9.55 -3.60
N PHE A 100 -19.33 -8.30 -4.01
CA PHE A 100 -19.43 -7.15 -3.12
C PHE A 100 -20.80 -6.51 -3.18
N LEU A 101 -21.26 -6.00 -2.04
CA LEU A 101 -22.41 -5.10 -1.98
C LEU A 101 -22.13 -3.79 -2.72
N SER A 102 -23.19 -3.04 -3.00
CA SER A 102 -23.03 -1.68 -3.53
C SER A 102 -22.22 -0.82 -2.57
N GLN A 103 -21.31 -0.01 -3.12
CA GLN A 103 -20.47 0.88 -2.34
C GLN A 103 -21.28 1.80 -1.41
N VAL A 104 -20.75 2.03 -0.22
CA VAL A 104 -21.14 3.14 0.64
C VAL A 104 -20.03 4.20 0.56
N THR A 105 -20.42 5.45 0.36
CA THR A 105 -19.47 6.56 0.17
C THR A 105 -19.36 7.42 1.41
N TYR A 106 -18.13 7.70 1.82
CA TYR A 106 -17.80 8.61 2.91
C TYR A 106 -17.03 9.82 2.41
N THR A 107 -17.28 10.98 3.01
CA THR A 107 -16.52 12.20 2.70
C THR A 107 -15.11 12.09 3.28
N ALA A 108 -14.11 12.31 2.43
CA ALA A 108 -12.72 12.47 2.81
C ALA A 108 -12.34 13.97 2.68
N GLY A 109 -11.20 14.30 2.10
CA GLY A 109 -10.84 15.65 1.68
C GLY A 109 -10.63 15.76 0.18
N TYR A 110 -10.39 16.98 -0.31
CA TYR A 110 -9.95 17.18 -1.69
C TYR A 110 -8.69 16.36 -1.98
N HIS A 111 -8.69 15.61 -3.07
CA HIS A 111 -7.61 14.70 -3.47
C HIS A 111 -7.31 13.62 -2.42
N ALA A 112 -8.28 12.74 -2.15
CA ALA A 112 -8.09 11.53 -1.35
C ALA A 112 -7.15 10.57 -2.09
N TYR A 113 -5.90 10.48 -1.65
CA TYR A 113 -4.81 9.87 -2.43
C TYR A 113 -4.50 8.43 -1.99
N ALA A 114 -4.40 8.20 -0.68
CA ALA A 114 -4.15 6.88 -0.10
C ALA A 114 -5.20 6.57 0.97
N VAL A 115 -5.43 5.28 1.20
CA VAL A 115 -6.30 4.77 2.25
C VAL A 115 -5.62 3.58 2.93
N ALA A 116 -5.77 3.47 4.24
CA ALA A 116 -5.34 2.33 5.04
C ALA A 116 -6.47 1.90 5.98
N VAL A 117 -6.45 0.63 6.37
CA VAL A 117 -7.46 0.00 7.22
C VAL A 117 -6.74 -0.62 8.43
N ALA A 118 -7.09 -0.19 9.64
CA ALA A 118 -6.50 -0.68 10.89
C ALA A 118 -7.38 -0.29 12.08
N ASP A 119 -7.38 -1.10 13.15
CA ASP A 119 -7.97 -0.70 14.43
C ASP A 119 -7.07 0.35 15.11
N VAL A 120 -7.52 1.62 15.15
CA VAL A 120 -6.72 2.71 15.73
C VAL A 120 -7.19 3.13 17.13
N ASN A 121 -8.27 2.54 17.63
CA ASN A 121 -8.83 2.86 18.94
C ASN A 121 -8.91 1.64 19.90
N ASN A 122 -8.38 0.49 19.46
CA ASN A 122 -8.35 -0.79 20.15
C ASN A 122 -9.76 -1.32 20.51
N ASP A 123 -10.75 -1.06 19.66
CA ASP A 123 -12.12 -1.57 19.85
C ASP A 123 -12.42 -2.86 19.08
N SER A 124 -11.44 -3.39 18.33
CA SER A 124 -11.50 -4.54 17.42
C SER A 124 -12.34 -4.35 16.15
N ALA A 125 -12.69 -3.12 15.77
CA ALA A 125 -13.17 -2.80 14.43
C ALA A 125 -12.05 -2.14 13.64
N SER A 126 -11.88 -2.56 12.39
CA SER A 126 -10.97 -1.85 11.50
C SER A 126 -11.52 -0.48 11.16
N ASP A 127 -10.78 0.57 11.52
CA ASP A 127 -11.04 1.96 11.13
C ASP A 127 -10.42 2.27 9.77
N ILE A 128 -10.77 3.42 9.20
CA ILE A 128 -10.18 3.91 7.94
C ILE A 128 -9.34 5.15 8.20
N VAL A 129 -8.11 5.17 7.69
CA VAL A 129 -7.25 6.36 7.61
C VAL A 129 -7.06 6.75 6.15
N VAL A 130 -7.26 8.03 5.82
CA VAL A 130 -7.15 8.57 4.45
C VAL A 130 -6.16 9.72 4.38
N ALA A 131 -5.33 9.74 3.34
CA ALA A 131 -4.44 10.87 3.04
C ALA A 131 -5.16 11.86 2.13
N ASN A 132 -5.38 13.07 2.63
CA ASN A 132 -6.04 14.13 1.88
C ASN A 132 -4.98 15.11 1.38
N ALA A 133 -4.53 14.92 0.13
CA ALA A 133 -3.40 15.66 -0.43
C ALA A 133 -3.69 17.17 -0.52
N GLY A 134 -4.90 17.55 -0.93
CA GLY A 134 -5.31 18.94 -1.10
C GLY A 134 -5.20 19.78 0.17
N PRO A 135 -5.82 19.37 1.30
CA PRO A 135 -5.75 20.12 2.55
C PRO A 135 -4.47 19.86 3.38
N GLY A 136 -3.62 18.90 3.03
CA GLY A 136 -2.40 18.59 3.79
C GLY A 136 -2.70 17.96 5.16
N ASN A 137 -3.60 16.98 5.18
CA ASN A 137 -3.96 16.27 6.41
C ASN A 137 -4.22 14.79 6.15
N VAL A 138 -4.25 14.02 7.23
CA VAL A 138 -4.88 12.69 7.25
C VAL A 138 -6.23 12.78 7.94
N GLY A 139 -7.23 12.05 7.43
CA GLY A 139 -8.53 11.87 8.06
C GLY A 139 -8.64 10.48 8.67
N VAL A 140 -9.18 10.38 9.89
CA VAL A 140 -9.44 9.12 10.59
C VAL A 140 -10.94 8.96 10.73
N LEU A 141 -11.50 7.91 10.12
CA LEU A 141 -12.91 7.56 10.18
C LEU A 141 -13.04 6.34 11.11
N LEU A 142 -13.56 6.57 12.31
CA LEU A 142 -13.80 5.49 13.27
C LEU A 142 -15.00 4.65 12.85
N ASN A 143 -14.86 3.33 12.92
CA ASN A 143 -15.87 2.35 12.59
C ASN A 143 -16.87 2.19 13.75
N GLN A 144 -18.14 1.93 13.41
CA GLN A 144 -19.21 1.64 14.37
C GLN A 144 -19.35 0.15 14.68
N GLY A 145 -18.47 -0.68 14.11
CA GLY A 145 -18.43 -2.15 14.30
C GLY A 145 -19.36 -2.93 13.39
N ASN A 146 -19.87 -2.32 12.32
CA ASN A 146 -20.82 -2.93 11.38
C ASN A 146 -20.59 -2.52 9.92
N GLY A 147 -19.38 -2.04 9.58
CA GLY A 147 -19.07 -1.52 8.24
C GLY A 147 -19.56 -0.10 7.99
N THR A 148 -20.04 0.60 9.03
CA THR A 148 -20.39 2.03 8.94
C THR A 148 -19.45 2.90 9.77
N PHE A 149 -19.18 4.11 9.29
CA PHE A 149 -18.14 4.96 9.85
C PHE A 149 -18.68 6.32 10.30
N PHE A 150 -18.10 6.87 11.36
CA PHE A 150 -18.30 8.25 11.76
C PHE A 150 -17.65 9.22 10.76
N ASN A 151 -18.00 10.51 10.88
CA ASN A 151 -17.30 11.57 10.16
C ASN A 151 -15.82 11.59 10.54
N GLN A 152 -14.95 11.89 9.58
CA GLN A 152 -13.52 11.91 9.80
C GLN A 152 -13.09 12.95 10.86
N ILE A 153 -12.08 12.59 11.65
CA ILE A 153 -11.28 13.51 12.47
C ILE A 153 -9.96 13.74 11.73
N THR A 154 -9.58 15.00 11.52
CA THR A 154 -8.39 15.32 10.71
C THR A 154 -7.18 15.72 11.53
N TYR A 155 -6.00 15.23 11.16
CA TYR A 155 -4.71 15.57 11.75
C TYR A 155 -3.78 16.18 10.69
N LYS A 156 -3.19 17.34 10.99
CA LYS A 156 -2.32 18.04 10.03
C LYS A 156 -1.02 17.28 9.81
N VAL A 157 -0.68 17.05 8.55
CA VAL A 157 0.62 16.52 8.10
C VAL A 157 1.31 17.53 7.18
N ASP A 158 2.48 17.18 6.66
CA ASP A 158 3.17 18.05 5.71
C ASP A 158 2.45 18.10 4.35
N LYS A 159 3.03 18.79 3.36
CA LYS A 159 2.30 19.15 2.13
C LYS A 159 2.14 17.94 1.21
N SER A 160 0.92 17.79 0.69
CA SER A 160 0.55 16.77 -0.29
C SER A 160 0.87 15.34 0.21
N PRO A 161 0.21 14.87 1.27
CA PRO A 161 0.33 13.47 1.70
C PRO A 161 -0.20 12.52 0.60
N VAL A 162 0.61 11.51 0.25
CA VAL A 162 0.33 10.60 -0.89
C VAL A 162 0.42 9.11 -0.55
N SER A 163 0.95 8.74 0.61
CA SER A 163 1.05 7.33 1.01
C SER A 163 0.94 7.23 2.53
N ILE A 164 0.31 6.16 3.02
CA ILE A 164 0.11 5.86 4.44
C ILE A 164 0.58 4.44 4.73
N ALA A 165 1.30 4.26 5.83
CA ALA A 165 1.49 2.97 6.49
C ALA A 165 0.99 3.08 7.94
N MET A 166 0.56 1.95 8.49
CA MET A 166 -0.07 1.82 9.79
C MET A 166 0.67 0.74 10.60
N ASN A 167 1.53 1.15 11.52
CA ASN A 167 2.34 0.25 12.34
C ASN A 167 2.59 0.88 13.71
N ASP A 168 2.77 0.05 14.75
CA ASP A 168 3.31 0.50 16.02
C ASP A 168 4.82 0.76 15.86
N VAL A 169 5.24 2.01 15.95
CA VAL A 169 6.66 2.38 15.78
C VAL A 169 7.35 2.70 17.11
N ASN A 170 6.65 2.60 18.25
CA ASN A 170 7.19 2.91 19.57
C ASN A 170 7.00 1.79 20.60
N ASN A 171 6.51 0.62 20.16
CA ASN A 171 6.26 -0.58 20.94
C ASN A 171 5.26 -0.40 22.09
N ASP A 172 4.28 0.50 21.94
CA ASP A 172 3.24 0.71 22.94
C ASP A 172 1.94 -0.09 22.67
N ASN A 173 1.97 -0.95 21.66
CA ASN A 173 0.88 -1.77 21.12
C ASN A 173 -0.29 -0.96 20.58
N LYS A 174 -0.01 0.21 19.99
CA LYS A 174 -1.01 1.02 19.30
C LYS A 174 -0.50 1.34 17.91
N VAL A 175 -1.38 1.20 16.94
CA VAL A 175 -1.02 1.44 15.55
C VAL A 175 -0.87 2.95 15.32
N ASP A 176 0.32 3.38 14.91
CA ASP A 176 0.64 4.76 14.56
C ASP A 176 0.41 5.04 13.07
N ILE A 177 0.38 6.33 12.69
CA ILE A 177 0.25 6.74 11.29
C ILE A 177 1.61 7.25 10.77
N ILE A 178 2.05 6.70 9.64
CA ILE A 178 3.26 7.12 8.92
C ILE A 178 2.84 7.62 7.54
N VAL A 179 3.27 8.83 7.14
CA VAL A 179 2.78 9.50 5.92
C VAL A 179 3.91 10.05 5.07
N ALA A 180 3.95 9.70 3.77
CA ALA A 180 4.84 10.34 2.79
C ALA A 180 4.22 11.65 2.28
N ASN A 181 4.97 12.74 2.32
CA ASN A 181 4.52 14.08 1.92
C ASN A 181 5.28 14.56 0.68
N TYR A 182 4.62 14.42 -0.47
CA TYR A 182 5.22 14.57 -1.80
C TYR A 182 5.90 15.93 -2.01
N ASP A 183 5.23 17.03 -1.65
CA ASP A 183 5.72 18.38 -1.93
C ASP A 183 6.65 18.94 -0.83
N SER A 184 6.68 18.28 0.34
CA SER A 184 7.56 18.67 1.44
C SER A 184 8.85 17.85 1.51
N TRP A 185 8.96 16.74 0.76
CA TRP A 185 10.12 15.83 0.78
C TRP A 185 10.39 15.25 2.17
N THR A 186 9.30 14.88 2.84
CA THR A 186 9.33 14.45 4.25
C THR A 186 8.40 13.27 4.48
N VAL A 187 8.69 12.52 5.53
CA VAL A 187 7.74 11.62 6.17
C VAL A 187 7.24 12.28 7.46
N SER A 188 5.94 12.22 7.70
CA SER A 188 5.32 12.57 8.98
C SER A 188 4.99 11.31 9.77
N VAL A 189 5.29 11.29 11.07
CA VAL A 189 4.95 10.20 12.00
C VAL A 189 4.03 10.77 13.07
N LEU A 190 2.86 10.17 13.26
CA LEU A 190 1.86 10.56 14.24
C LEU A 190 1.62 9.40 15.18
N LEU A 191 2.09 9.55 16.42
CA LEU A 191 1.92 8.51 17.44
C LEU A 191 0.49 8.49 17.97
N ASN A 192 -0.07 7.29 18.14
CA ASN A 192 -1.41 7.06 18.61
C ASN A 192 -1.47 7.08 20.15
N ASN A 193 -2.48 7.74 20.72
CA ASN A 193 -2.67 7.74 22.16
C ASN A 193 -3.53 6.56 22.67
N GLY A 194 -4.10 5.76 21.77
CA GLY A 194 -4.88 4.56 22.05
C GLY A 194 -6.38 4.77 22.17
N THR A 195 -6.86 5.96 21.77
CA THR A 195 -8.30 6.30 21.78
C THR A 195 -8.84 6.66 20.39
N GLY A 196 -8.07 6.35 19.33
CA GLY A 196 -8.32 6.86 17.97
C GLY A 196 -7.85 8.31 17.78
N ALA A 197 -7.08 8.85 18.73
CA ALA A 197 -6.51 10.18 18.67
C ALA A 197 -4.99 10.17 18.59
N PHE A 198 -4.43 11.07 17.79
CA PHE A 198 -3.02 11.09 17.46
C PHE A 198 -2.33 12.34 18.02
N LEU A 199 -1.08 12.17 18.44
CA LEU A 199 -0.22 13.24 18.90
C LEU A 199 0.22 14.15 17.73
N SER A 200 0.88 15.26 18.07
CA SER A 200 1.46 16.13 17.05
C SER A 200 2.51 15.38 16.24
N ARG A 201 2.54 15.63 14.92
CA ARG A 201 3.47 14.94 14.02
C ARG A 201 4.94 15.23 14.36
N SER A 202 5.77 14.21 14.23
CA SER A 202 7.21 14.34 13.99
C SER A 202 7.46 14.32 12.48
N THR A 203 8.51 15.01 12.02
CA THR A 203 8.84 15.14 10.59
C THR A 203 10.28 14.71 10.35
N TYR A 204 10.49 13.89 9.32
CA TYR A 204 11.80 13.38 8.91
C TYR A 204 12.03 13.67 7.42
N SER A 205 13.20 14.22 7.09
CA SER A 205 13.57 14.50 5.70
C SER A 205 13.93 13.22 4.94
N VAL A 206 13.42 13.09 3.72
CA VAL A 206 13.69 11.97 2.82
C VAL A 206 14.21 12.45 1.46
N GLY A 207 14.25 11.59 0.44
CA GLY A 207 14.55 12.00 -0.93
C GLY A 207 13.47 12.90 -1.52
N THR A 208 13.69 13.40 -2.73
CA THR A 208 12.75 14.36 -3.32
C THR A 208 11.51 13.65 -3.84
N LYS A 209 10.35 14.28 -3.65
CA LYS A 209 9.03 13.78 -4.09
C LYS A 209 8.77 12.34 -3.62
N PRO A 210 8.73 12.07 -2.31
CA PRO A 210 8.41 10.74 -1.80
C PRO A 210 6.99 10.36 -2.23
N GLN A 211 6.86 9.20 -2.88
CA GLN A 211 5.64 8.79 -3.58
C GLN A 211 4.93 7.62 -2.89
N SER A 212 5.70 6.67 -2.37
CA SER A 212 5.21 5.51 -1.65
C SER A 212 6.11 5.26 -0.45
N LEU A 213 5.53 4.72 0.63
CA LEU A 213 6.31 4.19 1.73
C LEU A 213 5.81 2.79 2.14
N ALA A 214 6.69 2.06 2.80
CA ALA A 214 6.41 0.80 3.48
C ALA A 214 7.09 0.84 4.85
N ALA A 215 6.56 0.07 5.80
CA ALA A 215 7.09 -0.02 7.15
C ALA A 215 7.26 -1.48 7.55
N GLY A 216 8.38 -1.80 8.16
CA GLY A 216 8.77 -3.15 8.56
C GLY A 216 10.17 -3.17 9.15
N ASP A 217 10.50 -4.19 9.94
CA ASP A 217 11.85 -4.38 10.47
C ASP A 217 12.80 -4.81 9.35
N VAL A 218 13.68 -3.91 8.90
CA VAL A 218 14.61 -4.20 7.79
C VAL A 218 16.05 -4.45 8.24
N ASN A 219 16.28 -4.43 9.55
CA ASN A 219 17.60 -4.60 10.13
C ASN A 219 17.68 -5.72 11.19
N ASN A 220 16.57 -6.45 11.38
CA ASN A 220 16.37 -7.53 12.33
C ASN A 220 16.58 -7.14 13.81
N ASP A 221 16.26 -5.90 14.18
CA ASP A 221 16.31 -5.43 15.58
C ASP A 221 14.95 -5.49 16.29
N ASN A 222 13.90 -5.93 15.60
CA ASN A 222 12.49 -5.96 16.00
C ASN A 222 11.82 -4.58 16.11
N GLU A 223 12.45 -3.52 15.60
CA GLU A 223 11.86 -2.19 15.50
C GLU A 223 11.34 -1.95 14.09
N ILE A 224 10.16 -1.31 13.99
CA ILE A 224 9.58 -1.03 12.68
C ILE A 224 10.30 0.16 12.02
N ASP A 225 11.05 -0.12 10.96
CA ASP A 225 11.73 0.87 10.13
C ASP A 225 10.81 1.43 9.03
N ILE A 226 11.25 2.50 8.36
CA ILE A 226 10.52 3.12 7.24
C ILE A 226 11.37 3.06 5.97
N VAL A 227 10.77 2.56 4.88
CA VAL A 227 11.33 2.60 3.53
C VAL A 227 10.46 3.49 2.64
N VAL A 228 11.07 4.38 1.86
CA VAL A 228 10.36 5.37 1.03
C VAL A 228 10.88 5.36 -0.40
N ALA A 229 9.99 5.21 -1.39
CA ALA A 229 10.32 5.45 -2.79
C ALA A 229 10.27 6.94 -3.11
N ASN A 230 11.39 7.49 -3.57
CA ASN A 230 11.55 8.90 -3.89
C ASN A 230 11.50 9.13 -5.40
N TYR A 231 10.30 9.40 -5.90
CA TYR A 231 10.02 9.63 -7.32
C TYR A 231 10.99 10.63 -7.96
N GLY A 232 11.37 11.69 -7.23
CA GLY A 232 12.15 12.80 -7.78
C GLY A 232 13.66 12.61 -7.77
N SER A 233 14.17 11.63 -7.02
CA SER A 233 15.61 11.40 -6.86
C SER A 233 16.08 10.03 -7.33
N ASP A 234 15.19 9.23 -7.96
CA ASP A 234 15.48 7.89 -8.47
C ASP A 234 16.15 6.99 -7.42
N SER A 235 15.57 7.02 -6.21
CA SER A 235 16.14 6.34 -5.06
C SER A 235 15.08 5.87 -4.07
N VAL A 236 15.48 4.98 -3.17
CA VAL A 236 14.76 4.70 -1.92
C VAL A 236 15.50 5.26 -0.72
N SER A 237 14.75 5.78 0.26
CA SER A 237 15.26 6.18 1.58
C SER A 237 14.91 5.11 2.60
N VAL A 238 15.85 4.75 3.47
CA VAL A 238 15.66 3.86 4.61
C VAL A 238 15.92 4.66 5.89
N LEU A 239 14.93 4.71 6.77
CA LEU A 239 15.01 5.38 8.07
C LEU A 239 14.88 4.31 9.14
N VAL A 240 15.99 4.07 9.84
CA VAL A 240 16.03 3.08 10.92
C VAL A 240 15.42 3.65 12.19
N ASN A 241 14.55 2.91 12.83
CA ASN A 241 13.87 3.26 14.07
C ASN A 241 14.81 3.08 15.28
N ARG A 242 14.62 3.89 16.32
CA ARG A 242 15.31 3.77 17.61
C ARG A 242 14.50 2.98 18.66
N GLY A 243 13.28 2.58 18.31
CA GLY A 243 12.34 1.85 19.16
C GLY A 243 11.47 2.71 20.08
N ASP A 244 11.55 4.03 19.94
CA ASP A 244 10.74 5.00 20.70
C ASP A 244 9.85 5.87 19.80
N GLY A 245 9.65 5.45 18.55
CA GLY A 245 8.96 6.22 17.52
C GLY A 245 9.80 7.33 16.89
N THR A 246 11.10 7.38 17.19
CA THR A 246 12.05 8.29 16.55
C THR A 246 13.01 7.58 15.61
N PHE A 247 13.37 8.25 14.50
CA PHE A 247 14.14 7.64 13.43
C PHE A 247 15.52 8.28 13.24
N LEU A 248 16.47 7.48 12.78
CA LEU A 248 17.76 7.96 12.26
C LEU A 248 17.57 8.78 10.99
N SER A 249 18.62 9.52 10.61
CA SER A 249 18.67 10.15 9.29
C SER A 249 18.64 9.08 8.21
N GLN A 250 17.95 9.37 7.10
CA GLN A 250 17.87 8.47 5.96
C GLN A 250 19.23 7.98 5.47
N VAL A 251 19.29 6.71 5.08
CA VAL A 251 20.28 6.17 4.15
C VAL A 251 19.59 6.00 2.80
N THR A 252 20.28 6.31 1.71
CA THR A 252 19.68 6.30 0.37
C THR A 252 20.31 5.24 -0.51
N TYR A 253 19.47 4.49 -1.24
CA TYR A 253 19.90 3.49 -2.22
C TYR A 253 19.37 3.87 -3.61
N PRO A 254 20.20 3.82 -4.66
CA PRO A 254 19.75 4.11 -6.02
C PRO A 254 18.79 3.03 -6.53
N THR A 255 17.83 3.44 -7.35
CA THR A 255 16.88 2.55 -8.03
C THR A 255 16.88 2.79 -9.55
N GLY A 256 15.89 2.25 -10.25
CA GLY A 256 15.54 2.70 -11.60
C GLY A 256 14.87 4.08 -11.57
N THR A 257 14.52 4.56 -12.76
CA THR A 257 13.90 5.88 -12.94
C THR A 257 12.44 5.91 -12.51
N ILE A 258 12.10 6.97 -11.79
CA ILE A 258 10.76 7.25 -11.28
C ILE A 258 10.22 6.08 -10.42
N PRO A 259 10.83 5.82 -9.25
CA PRO A 259 10.31 4.81 -8.33
C PRO A 259 8.98 5.29 -7.75
N TYR A 260 7.91 4.57 -8.04
CA TYR A 260 6.54 4.99 -7.72
C TYR A 260 5.95 4.24 -6.53
N SER A 261 6.21 2.94 -6.43
CA SER A 261 5.68 2.06 -5.37
C SER A 261 6.83 1.32 -4.71
N VAL A 262 6.74 1.11 -3.41
CA VAL A 262 7.68 0.28 -2.64
C VAL A 262 6.93 -0.65 -1.70
N VAL A 263 7.39 -1.89 -1.61
CA VAL A 263 6.97 -2.88 -0.60
C VAL A 263 8.19 -3.57 -0.02
N ILE A 264 8.00 -4.24 1.11
CA ILE A 264 9.03 -4.97 1.85
C ILE A 264 8.62 -6.45 1.89
N GLY A 265 9.57 -7.36 1.68
CA GLY A 265 9.34 -8.81 1.81
C GLY A 265 10.61 -9.61 1.60
N ASP A 266 10.70 -10.82 2.17
CA ASP A 266 11.81 -11.75 1.95
C ASP A 266 11.67 -12.43 0.57
N MET A 267 12.32 -11.84 -0.44
CA MET A 267 12.18 -12.27 -1.83
C MET A 267 13.11 -13.44 -2.17
N ASN A 268 14.07 -13.79 -1.32
CA ASN A 268 15.06 -14.82 -1.63
C ASN A 268 15.02 -16.02 -0.65
N GLY A 269 14.21 -15.94 0.41
CA GLY A 269 14.02 -16.98 1.42
C GLY A 269 15.13 -17.04 2.46
N ASP A 270 15.90 -15.96 2.65
CA ASP A 270 17.02 -15.90 3.61
C ASP A 270 16.62 -15.35 4.99
N ASN A 271 15.35 -15.00 5.17
CA ASN A 271 14.74 -14.36 6.34
C ASN A 271 15.18 -12.93 6.61
N ASN A 272 15.84 -12.27 5.65
CA ASN A 272 16.04 -10.83 5.69
C ASN A 272 15.00 -10.14 4.82
N GLN A 273 14.53 -8.98 5.26
CA GLN A 273 13.61 -8.19 4.46
C GLN A 273 14.33 -7.55 3.27
N ASP A 274 13.78 -7.71 2.07
CA ASP A 274 14.22 -7.05 0.85
C ASP A 274 13.31 -5.86 0.52
N ILE A 275 13.83 -4.93 -0.30
CA ILE A 275 13.04 -3.80 -0.82
C ILE A 275 12.68 -4.07 -2.28
N ILE A 276 11.39 -3.99 -2.59
CA ILE A 276 10.83 -4.20 -3.93
C ILE A 276 10.22 -2.89 -4.42
N VAL A 277 10.66 -2.43 -5.59
CA VAL A 277 10.34 -1.09 -6.11
C VAL A 277 9.77 -1.18 -7.52
N ALA A 278 8.62 -0.55 -7.77
CA ALA A 278 8.13 -0.32 -9.12
C ALA A 278 8.76 0.96 -9.71
N ASN A 279 9.64 0.80 -10.70
CA ASN A 279 10.30 1.91 -11.40
C ASN A 279 9.51 2.23 -12.67
N SER A 280 8.63 3.23 -12.59
CA SER A 280 7.58 3.41 -13.59
C SER A 280 8.12 3.75 -14.98
N ASP A 281 9.15 4.59 -15.05
CA ASP A 281 9.71 5.05 -16.33
C ASP A 281 10.70 4.03 -16.91
N SER A 282 11.36 3.27 -16.04
CA SER A 282 12.22 2.15 -16.45
C SER A 282 11.42 0.93 -16.94
N ASN A 283 10.12 0.84 -16.65
CA ASN A 283 9.28 -0.35 -16.90
C ASN A 283 9.85 -1.62 -16.22
N THR A 284 10.34 -1.47 -14.99
CA THR A 284 10.92 -2.59 -14.23
C THR A 284 10.38 -2.64 -12.81
N ILE A 285 10.31 -3.86 -12.27
CA ILE A 285 10.37 -4.07 -10.83
C ILE A 285 11.83 -4.27 -10.45
N GLY A 286 12.31 -3.53 -9.45
CA GLY A 286 13.64 -3.73 -8.92
C GLY A 286 13.63 -4.24 -7.50
N VAL A 287 14.56 -5.16 -7.19
CA VAL A 287 14.69 -5.81 -5.89
C VAL A 287 16.08 -5.49 -5.33
N LEU A 288 16.12 -4.87 -4.14
CA LEU A 288 17.34 -4.63 -3.40
C LEU A 288 17.38 -5.65 -2.25
N LEU A 289 18.30 -6.60 -2.33
CA LEU A 289 18.40 -7.66 -1.34
C LEU A 289 18.96 -7.12 -0.02
N GLY A 290 18.25 -7.39 1.08
CA GLY A 290 18.65 -7.03 2.43
C GLY A 290 19.75 -7.96 2.94
N THR A 291 20.68 -7.40 3.72
CA THR A 291 21.73 -8.20 4.38
C THR A 291 21.42 -8.48 5.85
N GLY A 292 20.23 -8.08 6.31
CA GLY A 292 19.74 -8.33 7.67
C GLY A 292 20.28 -7.39 8.74
N ASN A 293 20.90 -6.27 8.36
CA ASN A 293 21.42 -5.25 9.27
C ASN A 293 21.10 -3.81 8.80
N GLY A 294 20.05 -3.66 7.97
CA GLY A 294 19.66 -2.39 7.37
C GLY A 294 20.50 -1.96 6.17
N ILE A 295 21.45 -2.79 5.71
CA ILE A 295 22.20 -2.57 4.46
C ILE A 295 21.61 -3.41 3.33
N PHE A 296 21.43 -2.79 2.17
CA PHE A 296 20.92 -3.42 0.96
C PHE A 296 21.96 -3.49 -0.16
N LEU A 297 21.91 -4.56 -0.94
CA LEU A 297 22.74 -4.77 -2.13
C LEU A 297 22.25 -3.90 -3.30
N SER A 298 23.06 -3.87 -4.37
CA SER A 298 22.67 -3.22 -5.63
C SER A 298 21.41 -3.86 -6.20
N GLN A 299 20.52 -3.03 -6.74
CA GLN A 299 19.25 -3.46 -7.29
C GLN A 299 19.40 -4.48 -8.43
N LEU A 300 18.65 -5.57 -8.33
CA LEU A 300 18.34 -6.48 -9.43
C LEU A 300 17.07 -5.99 -10.12
N THR A 301 16.97 -6.05 -11.44
CA THR A 301 15.81 -5.54 -12.19
C THR A 301 15.14 -6.62 -13.02
N TYR A 302 13.81 -6.57 -13.05
CA TYR A 302 12.93 -7.46 -13.80
C TYR A 302 11.99 -6.63 -14.65
N SER A 303 12.00 -6.85 -15.96
CA SER A 303 11.11 -6.14 -16.88
C SER A 303 9.66 -6.53 -16.63
N VAL A 304 8.77 -5.56 -16.69
CA VAL A 304 7.31 -5.73 -16.62
C VAL A 304 6.64 -4.87 -17.70
N GLY A 305 5.31 -4.84 -17.70
CA GLY A 305 4.53 -3.98 -18.58
C GLY A 305 4.82 -2.49 -18.40
N THR A 306 4.16 -1.66 -19.21
CA THR A 306 4.49 -0.24 -19.32
C THR A 306 3.93 0.60 -18.19
N GLY A 307 4.79 1.40 -17.54
CA GLY A 307 4.44 2.28 -16.44
C GLY A 307 3.94 1.54 -15.20
N PRO A 308 4.74 0.65 -14.57
CA PRO A 308 4.34 0.01 -13.31
C PRO A 308 4.21 1.08 -12.22
N LEU A 309 3.00 1.33 -11.74
CA LEU A 309 2.72 2.32 -10.68
C LEU A 309 2.42 1.70 -9.32
N SER A 310 2.15 0.41 -9.26
CA SER A 310 1.93 -0.28 -7.99
C SER A 310 2.52 -1.67 -8.06
N VAL A 311 3.12 -2.11 -6.96
CA VAL A 311 3.63 -3.46 -6.76
C VAL A 311 3.04 -4.03 -5.48
N ALA A 312 2.61 -5.28 -5.54
CA ALA A 312 2.20 -6.08 -4.41
C ALA A 312 2.95 -7.43 -4.46
N VAL A 313 3.12 -8.04 -3.30
CA VAL A 313 3.86 -9.29 -3.14
C VAL A 313 3.05 -10.30 -2.32
N GLY A 314 3.18 -11.57 -2.63
CA GLY A 314 2.52 -12.67 -1.92
C GLY A 314 2.68 -13.99 -2.66
N ASP A 315 2.47 -15.11 -1.97
CA ASP A 315 2.44 -16.43 -2.60
C ASP A 315 1.10 -16.58 -3.36
N VAL A 316 1.14 -16.57 -4.69
CA VAL A 316 -0.07 -16.69 -5.52
C VAL A 316 -0.19 -18.06 -6.19
N ASN A 317 0.82 -18.92 -6.07
CA ASN A 317 0.82 -20.25 -6.69
C ASN A 317 0.89 -21.41 -5.66
N ASN A 318 0.90 -21.06 -4.36
CA ASN A 318 1.02 -21.96 -3.21
C ASN A 318 2.32 -22.78 -3.16
N ASP A 319 3.44 -22.21 -3.63
CA ASP A 319 4.76 -22.85 -3.57
C ASP A 319 5.62 -22.40 -2.36
N ASN A 320 5.06 -21.54 -1.50
CA ASN A 320 5.70 -20.88 -0.36
C ASN A 320 6.83 -19.92 -0.74
N LYS A 321 6.83 -19.40 -1.96
CA LYS A 321 7.71 -18.31 -2.39
C LYS A 321 6.89 -17.07 -2.67
N ILE A 322 7.49 -15.92 -2.37
CA ILE A 322 6.85 -14.65 -2.63
C ILE A 322 6.90 -14.34 -4.14
N ASP A 323 5.73 -14.20 -4.75
CA ASP A 323 5.55 -13.74 -6.12
C ASP A 323 5.33 -12.22 -6.17
N ILE A 324 5.42 -11.64 -7.37
CA ILE A 324 5.24 -10.20 -7.60
C ILE A 324 4.06 -9.96 -8.55
N VAL A 325 3.16 -9.06 -8.16
CA VAL A 325 2.11 -8.51 -9.02
C VAL A 325 2.33 -7.01 -9.21
N ALA A 326 2.35 -6.53 -10.44
CA ALA A 326 2.54 -5.12 -10.77
C ALA A 326 1.40 -4.56 -11.62
N ALA A 327 0.90 -3.36 -11.29
CA ALA A 327 -0.11 -2.65 -12.10
C ALA A 327 0.54 -1.73 -13.13
N ASN A 328 0.33 -2.03 -14.42
CA ASN A 328 0.93 -1.32 -15.55
C ASN A 328 -0.03 -0.26 -16.08
N TYR A 329 0.13 0.97 -15.58
CA TYR A 329 -0.78 2.08 -15.78
C TYR A 329 -0.99 2.43 -17.26
N HIS A 330 0.06 2.36 -18.09
CA HIS A 330 -0.05 2.67 -19.52
C HIS A 330 -0.45 1.45 -20.37
N GLY A 331 -0.31 0.24 -19.83
CA GLY A 331 -0.64 -1.00 -20.52
C GLY A 331 -2.10 -1.44 -20.38
N ASN A 332 -2.83 -0.93 -19.38
CA ASN A 332 -4.13 -1.47 -18.94
C ASN A 332 -4.03 -2.96 -18.58
N THR A 333 -2.91 -3.33 -17.94
CA THR A 333 -2.61 -4.71 -17.56
C THR A 333 -2.06 -4.77 -16.15
N ILE A 334 -2.08 -5.97 -15.58
CA ILE A 334 -1.16 -6.34 -14.51
C ILE A 334 -0.11 -7.32 -15.05
N SER A 335 1.09 -7.28 -14.49
CA SER A 335 2.15 -8.27 -14.69
C SER A 335 2.24 -9.16 -13.46
N LEU A 336 2.38 -10.47 -13.69
CA LEU A 336 2.67 -11.47 -12.67
C LEU A 336 4.07 -12.05 -12.94
N LEU A 337 4.94 -11.99 -11.94
CA LEU A 337 6.25 -12.66 -11.94
C LEU A 337 6.21 -13.76 -10.87
N LEU A 338 6.23 -15.02 -11.31
CA LEU A 338 6.29 -16.16 -10.39
C LEU A 338 7.73 -16.45 -9.98
N HIS A 339 7.94 -16.63 -8.68
CA HIS A 339 9.25 -16.98 -8.14
C HIS A 339 9.49 -18.49 -8.32
N CYS A 340 10.63 -18.85 -8.91
CA CYS A 340 11.02 -20.25 -9.16
C CYS A 340 11.93 -20.85 -8.10
#